data_AF-A0A395RFK3-F1
#
_entry.id   AF-A0A395RFK3-F1
#
_cell.length_a   1.000
_cell.length_b   1.000
_cell.length_c   1.000
_cell.angle_alpha   90.00
_cell.angle_beta   90.00
_cell.angle_gamma   90.00
#
_symmetry.space_group_name_H-M   'P 1'
#
loop_
_entity.id
_entity.type
_entity.pdbx_description
1 polymer ?
#
loop_
_entity_poly.entity_id
_entity_poly.type
_entity_poly.pdbx_seq_one_letter_code
_entity_poly.pdbx_strand_id
1 'polypeptide(L)'
;MFDIREFQHYPLRRAQSAAKIDGKDLFNTLFILQKSPVSSEPAKSLLLTSVEGSSSTEYPLCIEAEAVSDSLVWRLALQPHCAWDGGPRSLFATLDSVMSFMLKPNAPETLSFGENGVSICGTPLVTLPEYIMLQDVSNDQSSRDETIEWDQVERGIREALHQVSGVPISSIKLSDNLYHLGLDSINAIKVSSLLRSAGINLRPQDLIKCPSISEMAREAGTRQQTPSRTLETAEEWVPPVDIDVNKLLADNGIDNGNAEVLPALPMQVYMLTAWKTFAGSVFFPEFPCRIKTSASSSEIDQAWGKLVSEIPLLRTCFVPTQSSIVPFVQIILKKIDMPLSSMFKSEERSNYCVRPLVEANIVQEGKNQWLLRLKLHHALYDGVSLPALLQRLSELLHGTVAIENKGLSQWKQFTIRHTADTARLTRREFWTEYLKDSPAIPIVTNAEVDVKTRTSHFERSAIPDISRIQALASQSGVSFQSLFLSAYARASAKENSVSDVVFGIYLANRAAGENLPRTYPTLNLVPIRVNSPVDRPLMVVAADIQRDIHKITSDGRAEVGLWEIKQWTGVGITSFVNFLTLPNDNDPIGNPITVLSERDIDIAVNDCIADLSRVPSWESNLRNEIPVSHLVVVTK
;
A
#
# COMPACT_ATOMS: atom_id res chain seq x y z
N MET A 1 0.23 -5.77 -19.67
CA MET A 1 -0.74 -5.55 -20.79
C MET A 1 -2.22 -5.68 -20.38
N PHE A 2 -2.55 -6.06 -19.13
CA PHE A 2 -3.96 -6.21 -18.69
C PHE A 2 -4.70 -4.87 -18.50
N ASP A 3 -3.99 -3.79 -18.20
CA ASP A 3 -4.53 -2.43 -17.97
C ASP A 3 -5.23 -1.81 -19.20
N ILE A 4 -4.90 -2.23 -20.42
CA ILE A 4 -5.48 -1.66 -21.66
C ILE A 4 -6.87 -2.27 -21.96
N ARG A 5 -7.17 -3.48 -21.45
CA ARG A 5 -8.41 -4.19 -21.78
C ARG A 5 -9.65 -3.52 -21.23
N GLU A 6 -9.55 -2.82 -20.10
CA GLU A 6 -10.67 -2.06 -19.52
C GLU A 6 -11.14 -0.92 -20.42
N PHE A 7 -10.24 -0.42 -21.27
CA PHE A 7 -10.51 0.65 -22.23
C PHE A 7 -10.77 0.14 -23.65
N GLN A 8 -10.99 -1.16 -23.85
CA GLN A 8 -11.23 -1.74 -25.19
C GLN A 8 -12.45 -1.14 -25.91
N HIS A 9 -13.41 -0.60 -25.15
CA HIS A 9 -14.60 0.07 -25.66
C HIS A 9 -14.44 1.59 -25.81
N TYR A 10 -13.28 2.14 -25.42
CA TYR A 10 -13.01 3.57 -25.51
C TYR A 10 -12.77 3.96 -26.98
N PRO A 11 -13.53 4.90 -27.55
CA PRO A 11 -13.42 5.21 -28.97
C PRO A 11 -12.02 5.69 -29.36
N LEU A 12 -11.43 5.08 -30.37
CA LEU A 12 -10.07 5.38 -30.83
C LEU A 12 -9.85 6.88 -31.12
N ARG A 13 -10.84 7.53 -31.73
CA ARG A 13 -10.80 8.97 -32.03
C ARG A 13 -10.71 9.84 -30.77
N ARG A 14 -11.35 9.42 -29.68
CA ARG A 14 -11.25 10.09 -28.38
C ARG A 14 -9.90 9.82 -27.71
N ALA A 15 -9.38 8.60 -27.85
CA ALA A 15 -8.05 8.26 -27.38
C ALA A 15 -6.97 9.11 -28.07
N GLN A 16 -7.06 9.27 -29.40
CA GLN A 16 -6.18 10.14 -30.20
C GLN A 16 -6.21 11.59 -29.73
N SER A 17 -7.42 12.13 -29.55
CA SER A 17 -7.61 13.50 -29.09
C SER A 17 -7.07 13.71 -27.67
N ALA A 18 -7.21 12.73 -26.77
CA ALA A 18 -6.70 12.79 -25.42
C ALA A 18 -5.16 12.67 -25.37
N ALA A 19 -4.58 11.88 -26.27
CA ALA A 19 -3.14 11.68 -26.38
C ALA A 19 -2.39 12.86 -27.02
N LYS A 20 -3.09 13.89 -27.51
CA LYS A 20 -2.53 15.09 -28.18
C LYS A 20 -1.57 14.74 -29.32
N ILE A 21 -1.88 13.67 -30.06
CA ILE A 21 -1.13 13.26 -31.23
C ILE A 21 -1.64 14.09 -32.41
N ASP A 22 -1.01 15.23 -32.67
CA ASP A 22 -1.37 16.18 -33.73
C ASP A 22 -1.24 15.53 -35.11
N GLY A 23 -2.35 15.03 -35.66
CA GLY A 23 -2.48 14.60 -37.06
C GLY A 23 -1.63 13.39 -37.47
N LYS A 24 -1.05 12.63 -36.54
CA LYS A 24 -0.36 11.36 -36.83
C LYS A 24 -1.28 10.18 -36.54
N ASP A 25 -1.40 9.25 -37.49
CA ASP A 25 -2.19 8.04 -37.31
C ASP A 25 -1.58 7.15 -36.21
N LEU A 26 -2.40 6.76 -35.23
CA LEU A 26 -1.99 5.85 -34.14
C LEU A 26 -1.65 4.44 -34.66
N PHE A 27 -2.27 4.05 -35.75
CA PHE A 27 -2.08 2.75 -36.39
C PHE A 27 -1.77 2.98 -37.86
N ASN A 28 -0.73 2.32 -38.36
CA ASN A 28 -0.36 2.33 -39.78
C ASN A 28 -0.80 1.04 -40.51
N THR A 29 -1.36 0.08 -39.77
CA THR A 29 -1.70 -1.25 -40.27
C THR A 29 -3.04 -1.70 -39.71
N LEU A 30 -3.92 -2.24 -40.57
CA LEU A 30 -5.15 -2.91 -40.19
C LEU A 30 -5.04 -4.40 -40.48
N PHE A 31 -5.27 -5.23 -39.46
CA PHE A 31 -5.34 -6.68 -39.61
C PHE A 31 -6.76 -7.19 -39.33
N ILE A 32 -7.33 -7.95 -40.25
CA ILE A 32 -8.68 -8.51 -40.15
C ILE A 32 -8.59 -10.02 -40.25
N LEU A 33 -9.11 -10.73 -39.24
CA LEU A 33 -9.32 -12.17 -39.31
C LEU A 33 -10.82 -12.44 -39.49
N GLN A 34 -11.22 -12.92 -40.66
CA GLN A 34 -12.60 -13.30 -40.94
C GLN A 34 -12.80 -14.79 -40.69
N LYS A 35 -13.77 -15.10 -39.82
CA LYS A 35 -14.35 -16.44 -39.71
C LYS A 35 -15.58 -16.50 -40.60
N SER A 36 -15.42 -16.92 -41.86
CA SER A 36 -16.57 -17.19 -42.72
C SER A 36 -17.35 -18.40 -42.16
N PRO A 37 -18.70 -18.36 -42.10
CA PRO A 37 -19.48 -19.54 -41.75
C PRO A 37 -19.22 -20.64 -42.79
N VAL A 38 -18.90 -21.85 -42.32
CA VAL A 38 -18.66 -23.02 -43.16
C VAL A 38 -19.94 -23.33 -43.94
N SER A 39 -20.09 -22.82 -45.16
CA SER A 39 -21.12 -23.27 -46.08
C SER A 39 -20.65 -24.57 -46.72
N SER A 40 -21.33 -25.67 -46.41
CA SER A 40 -21.08 -27.01 -46.95
C SER A 40 -21.58 -27.23 -48.39
N GLU A 41 -21.80 -26.15 -49.17
CA GLU A 41 -22.10 -26.29 -50.60
C GLU A 41 -20.81 -26.21 -51.43
N PRO A 42 -20.62 -27.11 -52.41
CA PRO A 42 -19.49 -27.00 -53.34
C PRO A 42 -19.58 -25.67 -54.07
N ALA A 43 -18.45 -24.94 -54.11
CA ALA A 43 -18.31 -23.61 -54.66
C ALA A 43 -19.09 -23.47 -55.98
N LYS A 44 -20.26 -22.83 -55.92
CA LYS A 44 -20.90 -22.26 -57.11
C LYS A 44 -19.84 -21.39 -57.78
N SER A 45 -19.62 -21.64 -59.06
CA SER A 45 -18.79 -20.81 -59.93
C SER A 45 -19.03 -19.34 -59.57
N LEU A 46 -18.01 -18.66 -59.03
CA LEU A 46 -18.07 -17.24 -58.74
C LEU A 46 -18.57 -16.55 -60.01
N LEU A 47 -19.78 -16.01 -59.99
CA LEU A 47 -20.38 -15.32 -61.15
C LEU A 47 -19.55 -14.10 -61.56
N LEU A 48 -18.70 -13.62 -60.65
CA LEU A 48 -17.80 -12.50 -60.83
C LEU A 48 -16.42 -12.89 -60.32
N THR A 49 -15.42 -12.78 -61.18
CA THR A 49 -14.01 -12.83 -60.79
C THR A 49 -13.55 -11.40 -60.56
N SER A 50 -12.95 -11.11 -59.40
CA SER A 50 -12.37 -9.77 -59.17
C SER A 50 -11.21 -9.57 -60.15
N VAL A 51 -11.33 -8.58 -61.03
CA VAL A 51 -10.28 -8.19 -61.97
C VAL A 51 -9.83 -6.80 -61.54
N GLU A 52 -8.56 -6.68 -61.14
CA GLU A 52 -7.85 -5.43 -60.78
C GLU A 52 -8.74 -4.31 -60.22
N GLY A 53 -9.06 -4.41 -58.92
CA GLY A 53 -9.72 -3.34 -58.17
C GLY A 53 -8.71 -2.44 -57.47
N SER A 54 -8.76 -1.12 -57.71
CA SER A 54 -8.11 -0.14 -56.85
C SER A 54 -9.06 0.23 -55.69
N SER A 55 -8.72 -0.14 -54.47
CA SER A 55 -9.43 0.29 -53.26
C SER A 55 -8.63 1.38 -52.57
N SER A 56 -9.28 2.52 -52.26
CA SER A 56 -8.71 3.52 -51.35
C SER A 56 -8.78 2.98 -49.92
N THR A 57 -7.68 2.41 -49.41
CA THR A 57 -7.61 1.96 -48.01
C THR A 57 -7.39 3.15 -47.09
N GLU A 58 -8.02 3.14 -45.92
CA GLU A 58 -7.81 4.18 -44.89
C GLU A 58 -6.43 4.02 -44.23
N TYR A 59 -5.92 2.79 -44.14
CA TYR A 59 -4.60 2.48 -43.57
C TYR A 59 -3.56 2.22 -44.67
N PRO A 60 -2.29 2.60 -44.43
CA PRO A 60 -1.19 2.34 -45.37
C PRO A 60 -1.00 0.86 -45.74
N LEU A 61 -1.25 -0.06 -44.80
CA LEU A 61 -1.26 -1.51 -45.01
C LEU A 61 -2.54 -2.14 -44.41
N CYS A 62 -3.28 -2.88 -45.23
CA CYS A 62 -4.41 -3.70 -44.78
C CYS A 62 -4.12 -5.17 -45.11
N ILE A 63 -4.21 -6.03 -44.09
CA ILE A 63 -4.05 -7.48 -44.22
C ILE A 63 -5.34 -8.14 -43.77
N GLU A 64 -5.89 -9.01 -44.62
CA GLU A 64 -7.03 -9.85 -44.31
C GLU A 64 -6.64 -11.32 -44.37
N ALA A 65 -7.05 -12.07 -43.36
CA ALA A 65 -6.94 -13.52 -43.29
C ALA A 65 -8.35 -14.12 -43.27
N GLU A 66 -8.70 -14.91 -44.29
CA GLU A 66 -9.98 -15.59 -44.37
C GLU A 66 -9.77 -17.11 -44.37
N ALA A 67 -10.34 -17.80 -43.39
CA ALA A 67 -10.39 -19.25 -43.41
C ALA A 67 -11.53 -19.71 -44.34
N VAL A 68 -11.17 -20.34 -45.46
CA VAL A 68 -12.11 -20.88 -46.45
C VAL A 68 -11.92 -22.39 -46.53
N SER A 69 -12.87 -23.14 -45.99
CA SER A 69 -12.80 -24.61 -45.88
C SER A 69 -11.48 -25.07 -45.21
N ASP A 70 -10.63 -25.81 -45.93
CA ASP A 70 -9.35 -26.35 -45.42
C ASP A 70 -8.15 -25.46 -45.79
N SER A 71 -8.37 -24.19 -46.15
CA SER A 71 -7.32 -23.27 -46.59
C SER A 71 -7.45 -21.90 -45.96
N LEU A 72 -6.31 -21.25 -45.68
CA LEU A 72 -6.26 -19.86 -45.25
C LEU A 72 -5.91 -18.98 -46.45
N VAL A 73 -6.76 -18.02 -46.77
CA VAL A 73 -6.56 -17.07 -47.85
C VAL A 73 -6.13 -15.73 -47.27
N TRP A 74 -4.94 -15.28 -47.65
CA TRP A 74 -4.45 -13.93 -47.33
C TRP A 74 -4.83 -12.95 -48.43
N ARG A 75 -5.30 -11.76 -48.06
CA ARG A 75 -5.46 -10.63 -48.98
C ARG A 75 -4.72 -9.43 -48.41
N LEU A 76 -3.98 -8.74 -49.27
CA LEU A 76 -3.25 -7.54 -48.90
C LEU A 76 -3.65 -6.38 -49.80
N ALA A 77 -3.89 -5.24 -49.17
CA ALA A 77 -4.02 -3.96 -49.85
C ALA A 77 -2.96 -3.01 -49.28
N LEU A 78 -2.09 -2.51 -50.15
CA LEU A 78 -0.96 -1.67 -49.79
C LEU A 78 -1.08 -0.34 -50.51
N GLN A 79 -0.94 0.77 -49.81
CA GLN A 79 -0.87 2.07 -50.45
C GLN A 79 0.45 2.21 -51.22
N PRO A 80 0.49 2.91 -52.37
CA PRO A 80 1.66 2.94 -53.25
C PRO A 80 2.96 3.47 -52.62
N HIS A 81 2.86 4.24 -51.53
CA HIS A 81 4.00 4.84 -50.85
C HIS A 81 4.57 3.97 -49.71
N CYS A 82 3.95 2.83 -49.39
CA CYS A 82 4.51 1.86 -48.46
C CYS A 82 5.49 0.95 -49.19
N ALA A 83 6.78 1.13 -48.92
CA ALA A 83 7.83 0.23 -49.38
C ALA A 83 8.03 -0.90 -48.37
N TRP A 84 7.89 -2.15 -48.82
CA TRP A 84 8.27 -3.33 -48.06
C TRP A 84 9.49 -3.97 -48.71
N ASP A 85 10.48 -4.36 -47.91
CA ASP A 85 11.69 -4.98 -48.45
C ASP A 85 11.35 -6.35 -49.09
N GLY A 86 11.63 -6.49 -50.39
CA GLY A 86 11.17 -7.62 -51.21
C GLY A 86 9.72 -7.55 -51.74
N GLY A 87 9.02 -6.43 -51.52
CA GLY A 87 7.68 -6.15 -52.04
C GLY A 87 6.54 -6.95 -51.39
N PRO A 88 5.29 -6.86 -51.90
CA PRO A 88 4.13 -7.53 -51.29
C PRO A 88 4.28 -9.06 -51.19
N ARG A 89 5.07 -9.67 -52.08
CA ARG A 89 5.31 -11.12 -52.10
C ARG A 89 6.16 -11.61 -50.93
N SER A 90 7.16 -10.83 -50.49
CA SER A 90 7.94 -11.21 -49.31
C SER A 90 7.10 -11.15 -48.04
N LEU A 91 6.16 -10.19 -47.96
CA LEU A 91 5.21 -10.08 -46.86
C LEU A 91 4.27 -11.30 -46.77
N PHE A 92 3.75 -11.81 -47.90
CA PHE A 92 3.00 -13.08 -47.91
C PHE A 92 3.86 -14.24 -47.36
N ALA A 93 5.11 -14.36 -47.81
CA ALA A 93 6.01 -15.41 -47.33
C ALA A 93 6.31 -15.30 -45.82
N THR A 94 6.45 -14.08 -45.29
CA THR A 94 6.60 -13.84 -43.85
C THR A 94 5.35 -14.25 -43.08
N LEU A 95 4.15 -13.87 -43.55
CA LEU A 95 2.88 -14.26 -42.92
C LEU A 95 2.70 -15.78 -42.88
N ASP A 96 2.99 -16.47 -43.98
CA ASP A 96 2.92 -17.93 -44.05
C ASP A 96 3.95 -18.61 -43.14
N SER A 97 5.17 -18.06 -43.06
CA SER A 97 6.21 -18.56 -42.16
C SER A 97 5.80 -18.41 -40.69
N VAL A 98 5.24 -17.25 -40.31
CA VAL A 98 4.76 -16.98 -38.96
C VAL A 98 3.60 -17.90 -38.60
N MET A 99 2.62 -18.10 -39.49
CA MET A 99 1.52 -19.05 -39.26
C MET A 99 2.02 -20.49 -39.16
N SER A 100 2.92 -20.90 -40.05
CA SER A 100 3.52 -22.23 -40.00
C SER A 100 4.32 -22.45 -38.72
N PHE A 101 4.97 -21.42 -38.19
CA PHE A 101 5.64 -21.46 -36.89
C PHE A 101 4.64 -21.65 -35.75
N MET A 102 3.54 -20.89 -35.74
CA MET A 102 2.51 -21.00 -34.70
C MET A 102 1.77 -22.34 -34.69
N LEU A 103 1.69 -23.03 -35.83
CA LEU A 103 1.03 -24.34 -35.96
C LEU A 103 1.93 -25.53 -35.59
N LYS A 104 3.23 -25.34 -35.32
CA LYS A 104 4.13 -26.42 -34.93
C LYS A 104 3.92 -26.85 -33.47
N PRO A 105 3.69 -28.15 -33.18
CA PRO A 105 3.71 -28.64 -31.81
C PRO A 105 5.10 -28.47 -31.20
N ASN A 106 5.20 -27.88 -30.01
CA ASN A 106 6.44 -27.53 -29.30
C ASN A 106 7.31 -26.43 -29.96
N ALA A 107 6.70 -25.41 -30.58
CA ALA A 107 7.43 -24.26 -31.08
C ALA A 107 8.22 -23.56 -29.94
N PRO A 108 9.45 -23.06 -30.20
CA PRO A 108 10.21 -22.24 -29.25
C PRO A 108 9.45 -20.94 -28.93
N GLU A 109 9.89 -20.21 -27.90
CA GLU A 109 9.24 -18.97 -27.45
C GLU A 109 8.95 -18.01 -28.63
N THR A 110 7.71 -17.49 -28.66
CA THR A 110 7.20 -16.60 -29.72
C THR A 110 8.08 -15.36 -29.93
N LEU A 111 8.82 -14.95 -28.89
CA LEU A 111 9.80 -13.87 -28.94
C LEU A 111 11.15 -14.42 -28.48
N SER A 112 12.19 -14.22 -29.26
CA SER A 112 13.57 -14.47 -28.83
C SER A 112 14.41 -13.21 -28.95
N PHE A 113 15.15 -12.90 -27.89
CA PHE A 113 15.95 -11.69 -27.76
C PHE A 113 17.42 -12.05 -27.98
N GLY A 114 18.03 -11.47 -29.03
CA GLY A 114 19.46 -11.57 -29.30
C GLY A 114 20.16 -10.26 -28.95
N GLU A 115 21.49 -10.26 -28.97
CA GLU A 115 22.33 -9.11 -28.57
C GLU A 115 21.95 -7.79 -29.28
N ASN A 116 21.43 -7.85 -30.52
CA ASN A 116 21.14 -6.68 -31.35
C ASN A 116 19.70 -6.61 -31.89
N GLY A 117 18.73 -7.27 -31.25
CA GLY A 117 17.33 -7.18 -31.71
C GLY A 117 16.43 -8.34 -31.29
N VAL A 118 15.20 -8.28 -31.78
CA VAL A 118 14.13 -9.24 -31.42
C VAL A 118 13.74 -10.05 -32.65
N SER A 119 13.71 -11.38 -32.51
CA SER A 119 13.08 -12.27 -33.49
C SER A 119 11.67 -12.62 -33.01
N ILE A 120 10.70 -12.56 -33.91
CA ILE A 120 9.28 -12.83 -33.64
C ILE A 120 8.90 -14.07 -34.45
N CYS A 121 8.45 -15.15 -33.80
CA CYS A 121 8.07 -16.40 -34.47
C CYS A 121 9.14 -16.97 -35.43
N GLY A 122 10.43 -16.81 -35.09
CA GLY A 122 11.55 -17.31 -35.90
C GLY A 122 11.87 -16.48 -37.15
N THR A 123 11.32 -15.26 -37.29
CA THR A 123 11.73 -14.32 -38.34
C THR A 123 13.15 -13.80 -38.13
N PRO A 124 13.82 -13.25 -39.16
CA PRO A 124 15.09 -12.54 -38.98
C PRO A 124 15.00 -11.46 -37.90
N LEU A 125 16.12 -11.23 -37.20
CA LEU A 125 16.21 -10.29 -36.09
C LEU A 125 15.82 -8.88 -36.54
N VAL A 126 14.83 -8.28 -35.90
CA VAL A 126 14.42 -6.89 -36.17
C VAL A 126 15.14 -5.97 -35.18
N THR A 127 15.92 -5.03 -35.72
CA THR A 127 16.57 -3.97 -34.96
C THR A 127 15.56 -2.85 -34.74
N LEU A 128 15.28 -2.48 -33.49
CA LEU A 128 14.38 -1.37 -33.19
C LEU A 128 15.10 -0.04 -33.48
N PRO A 129 14.56 0.84 -34.33
CA PRO A 129 15.13 2.17 -34.53
C PRO A 129 15.04 2.97 -33.24
N GLU A 130 16.16 3.53 -32.78
CA GLU A 130 16.17 4.58 -31.77
C GLU A 130 15.31 5.75 -32.29
N TYR A 131 14.16 6.03 -31.67
CA TYR A 131 13.38 7.21 -32.04
C TYR A 131 12.91 8.05 -30.85
N ILE A 132 13.60 9.19 -30.76
CA ILE A 132 13.23 10.52 -30.24
C ILE A 132 12.99 10.65 -28.74
N MET A 133 14.11 10.85 -28.05
CA MET A 133 14.24 11.81 -26.96
C MET A 133 13.74 13.19 -27.44
N LEU A 134 12.74 13.75 -26.75
CA LEU A 134 12.43 15.18 -26.87
C LEU A 134 13.65 15.98 -26.40
N GLN A 135 14.05 16.95 -27.22
CA GLN A 135 15.26 17.74 -27.10
C GLN A 135 15.45 18.33 -25.70
N ASP A 136 16.35 17.72 -24.94
CA ASP A 136 17.02 18.38 -23.82
C ASP A 136 17.99 19.42 -24.38
N VAL A 137 17.90 20.62 -23.81
CA VAL A 137 18.86 21.70 -24.03
C VAL A 137 20.21 21.20 -23.54
N SER A 138 21.14 21.11 -24.50
CA SER A 138 22.59 20.90 -24.38
C SER A 138 23.16 21.19 -22.98
N ASN A 139 23.64 20.18 -22.26
CA ASN A 139 24.94 19.49 -22.43
C ASN A 139 26.06 20.20 -21.66
N ASP A 140 26.30 19.75 -20.41
CA ASP A 140 27.65 19.58 -19.89
C ASP A 140 27.61 18.70 -18.61
N GLN A 141 27.56 17.37 -18.78
CA GLN A 141 27.96 16.35 -17.77
C GLN A 141 27.74 14.87 -18.20
N SER A 142 27.34 14.58 -19.44
CA SER A 142 26.99 13.24 -19.92
C SER A 142 28.18 12.39 -20.42
N SER A 143 29.31 12.36 -19.70
CA SER A 143 30.46 11.54 -20.13
C SER A 143 31.18 10.78 -19.01
N ARG A 144 30.47 10.30 -17.97
CA ARG A 144 31.10 9.49 -16.91
C ARG A 144 30.47 8.12 -16.57
N ASP A 145 29.29 7.76 -17.10
CA ASP A 145 28.55 6.60 -16.57
C ASP A 145 28.39 5.37 -17.49
N GLU A 146 28.88 5.37 -18.74
CA GLU A 146 28.72 4.21 -19.65
C GLU A 146 29.77 3.08 -19.48
N THR A 147 30.66 3.19 -18.49
CA THR A 147 31.72 2.18 -18.25
C THR A 147 31.70 1.57 -16.84
N ILE A 148 30.57 1.61 -16.12
CA ILE A 148 30.52 1.04 -14.77
C ILE A 148 30.06 -0.43 -14.84
N GLU A 149 30.98 -1.35 -14.57
CA GLU A 149 30.66 -2.75 -14.35
C GLU A 149 29.82 -2.90 -13.09
N TRP A 150 28.59 -3.41 -13.23
CA TRP A 150 27.70 -3.71 -12.10
C TRP A 150 28.12 -5.03 -11.45
N ASP A 151 28.28 -5.03 -10.13
CA ASP A 151 28.52 -6.26 -9.38
C ASP A 151 27.25 -7.14 -9.30
N GLN A 152 27.38 -8.39 -8.84
CA GLN A 152 26.27 -9.34 -8.78
C GLN A 152 25.14 -8.88 -7.83
N VAL A 153 25.48 -8.20 -6.73
CA VAL A 153 24.53 -7.69 -5.74
C VAL A 153 23.81 -6.46 -6.30
N GLU A 154 24.54 -5.54 -6.93
CA GLU A 154 24.02 -4.36 -7.62
C GLU A 154 23.05 -4.76 -8.74
N ARG A 155 23.35 -5.79 -9.53
CA ARG A 155 22.41 -6.33 -10.54
C ARG A 155 21.14 -6.89 -9.90
N GLY A 156 21.27 -7.65 -8.82
CA GLY A 156 20.10 -8.16 -8.08
C GLY A 156 19.24 -7.04 -7.49
N ILE A 157 19.87 -5.97 -6.99
CA ILE A 157 19.18 -4.76 -6.53
C ILE A 157 18.47 -4.05 -7.68
N ARG A 158 19.16 -3.84 -8.80
CA ARG A 158 18.60 -3.23 -10.01
C ARG A 158 17.37 -3.98 -10.53
N GLU A 159 17.42 -5.31 -10.56
CA GLU A 159 16.34 -6.18 -11.02
C GLU A 159 15.12 -6.09 -10.09
N ALA A 160 15.32 -6.15 -8.77
CA ALA A 160 14.22 -6.01 -7.82
C ALA A 160 13.56 -4.62 -7.89
N LEU A 161 14.34 -3.56 -8.09
CA LEU A 161 13.85 -2.20 -8.28
C LEU A 161 13.06 -2.06 -9.59
N HIS A 162 13.55 -2.66 -10.69
CA HIS A 162 12.84 -2.73 -11.97
C HIS A 162 11.47 -3.38 -11.82
N GLN A 163 11.40 -4.56 -11.20
CA GLN A 163 10.15 -5.32 -11.06
C GLN A 163 9.08 -4.59 -10.25
N VAL A 164 9.49 -3.80 -9.25
CA VAL A 164 8.55 -3.05 -8.40
C VAL A 164 8.16 -1.71 -9.02
N SER A 165 9.11 -0.99 -9.62
CA SER A 165 8.87 0.33 -10.22
C SER A 165 8.22 0.29 -11.59
N GLY A 166 8.42 -0.80 -12.35
CA GLY A 166 8.04 -0.89 -13.76
C GLY A 166 8.88 -0.01 -14.70
N VAL A 167 9.87 0.71 -14.16
CA VAL A 167 10.79 1.56 -14.93
C VAL A 167 11.78 0.66 -15.70
N PRO A 168 12.10 0.92 -16.98
CA PRO A 168 13.03 0.09 -17.74
C PRO A 168 14.34 -0.16 -17.01
N ILE A 169 14.83 -1.40 -17.02
CA ILE A 169 16.06 -1.75 -16.29
C ILE A 169 17.23 -0.88 -16.74
N SER A 170 17.30 -0.54 -18.03
CA SER A 170 18.35 0.29 -18.64
C SER A 170 18.42 1.72 -18.08
N SER A 171 17.30 2.30 -17.62
CA SER A 171 17.29 3.67 -17.07
C SER A 171 17.68 3.75 -15.60
N ILE A 172 17.81 2.61 -14.90
CA ILE A 172 18.22 2.57 -13.50
C ILE A 172 19.75 2.71 -13.40
N LYS A 173 20.20 3.75 -12.70
CA LYS A 173 21.61 4.10 -12.47
C LYS A 173 22.07 3.68 -11.08
N LEU A 174 23.39 3.51 -10.90
CA LEU A 174 23.96 3.19 -9.58
C LEU A 174 23.74 4.29 -8.53
N SER A 175 23.64 5.55 -8.97
CA SER A 175 23.31 6.70 -8.14
C SER A 175 21.85 6.76 -7.71
N ASP A 176 20.96 5.97 -8.33
CA ASP A 176 19.53 6.01 -8.04
C ASP A 176 19.24 5.39 -6.68
N ASN A 177 18.14 5.84 -6.09
CA ASN A 177 17.55 5.22 -4.89
C ASN A 177 16.08 4.95 -5.16
N LEU A 178 15.36 4.41 -4.17
CA LEU A 178 13.93 4.11 -4.28
C LEU A 178 13.12 5.30 -4.86
N TYR A 179 13.39 6.51 -4.38
CA TYR A 179 12.58 7.69 -4.70
C TYR A 179 12.80 8.20 -6.13
N HIS A 180 14.02 8.06 -6.66
CA HIS A 180 14.32 8.35 -8.07
C HIS A 180 13.48 7.49 -9.02
N LEU A 181 13.09 6.29 -8.58
CA LEU A 181 12.27 5.36 -9.33
C LEU A 181 10.76 5.48 -9.00
N GLY A 182 10.37 6.54 -8.28
CA GLY A 182 8.97 6.76 -7.88
C GLY A 182 8.47 5.80 -6.80
N LEU A 183 9.36 5.01 -6.18
CA LEU A 183 9.03 4.10 -5.10
C LEU A 183 8.97 4.84 -3.76
N ASP A 184 8.15 4.33 -2.86
CA ASP A 184 7.97 4.86 -1.50
C ASP A 184 8.38 3.84 -0.42
N SER A 185 8.18 4.21 0.84
CA SER A 185 8.53 3.39 2.00
C SER A 185 7.71 2.09 2.12
N ILE A 186 6.53 2.02 1.51
CA ILE A 186 5.70 0.80 1.46
C ILE A 186 6.28 -0.15 0.40
N ASN A 187 6.65 0.38 -0.77
CA ASN A 187 7.29 -0.38 -1.84
C ASN A 187 8.61 -1.01 -1.39
N ALA A 188 9.34 -0.39 -0.46
CA ALA A 188 10.56 -0.95 0.14
C ALA A 188 10.34 -2.35 0.75
N ILE A 189 9.14 -2.66 1.26
CA ILE A 189 8.81 -3.99 1.80
C ILE A 189 8.80 -5.03 0.67
N LYS A 190 8.18 -4.70 -0.47
CA LYS A 190 8.12 -5.59 -1.63
C LYS A 190 9.52 -5.79 -2.23
N VAL A 191 10.30 -4.72 -2.38
CA VAL A 191 11.69 -4.78 -2.85
C VAL A 191 12.54 -5.66 -1.93
N SER A 192 12.50 -5.45 -0.62
CA SER A 192 13.23 -6.27 0.36
C SER A 192 12.85 -7.75 0.28
N SER A 193 11.57 -8.07 0.09
CA SER A 193 11.10 -9.45 -0.10
C SER A 193 11.69 -10.11 -1.35
N LEU A 194 11.72 -9.39 -2.47
CA LEU A 194 12.33 -9.88 -3.71
C LEU A 194 13.84 -10.10 -3.55
N LEU A 195 14.54 -9.15 -2.94
CA LEU A 195 15.97 -9.26 -2.67
C LEU A 195 16.30 -10.46 -1.78
N ARG A 196 15.49 -10.68 -0.73
CA ARG A 196 15.63 -11.84 0.14
C ARG A 196 15.48 -13.16 -0.61
N SER A 197 14.52 -13.24 -1.54
CA SER A 197 14.35 -14.43 -2.40
C SER A 197 15.53 -14.65 -3.37
N ALA A 198 16.26 -13.58 -3.71
CA ALA A 198 17.49 -13.62 -4.50
C ALA A 198 18.77 -13.79 -3.66
N GLY A 199 18.66 -14.04 -2.34
CA GLY A 199 19.81 -14.22 -1.45
C GLY A 199 20.51 -12.92 -1.01
N ILE A 200 19.92 -11.75 -1.30
CA ILE A 200 20.45 -10.44 -0.93
C ILE A 200 19.73 -9.97 0.35
N ASN A 201 20.46 -9.88 1.46
CA ASN A 201 19.87 -9.54 2.76
C ASN A 201 19.85 -8.03 3.01
N LEU A 202 18.83 -7.36 2.48
CA LEU A 202 18.52 -5.97 2.77
C LEU A 202 17.14 -5.85 3.41
N ARG A 203 17.07 -5.11 4.50
CA ARG A 203 15.84 -4.75 5.21
C ARG A 203 15.15 -3.57 4.52
N PRO A 204 13.82 -3.39 4.63
CA PRO A 204 13.15 -2.19 4.13
C PRO A 204 13.76 -0.91 4.70
N GLN A 205 14.23 -0.93 5.96
CA GLN A 205 14.94 0.21 6.56
C GLN A 205 16.21 0.57 5.79
N ASP A 206 16.95 -0.40 5.28
CA ASP A 206 18.21 -0.14 4.57
C ASP A 206 17.95 0.47 3.20
N LEU A 207 16.93 -0.03 2.50
CA LEU A 207 16.54 0.52 1.20
C LEU A 207 16.08 1.98 1.32
N ILE A 208 15.44 2.34 2.44
CA ILE A 208 15.03 3.72 2.75
C ILE A 208 16.25 4.58 3.17
N LYS A 209 17.26 3.98 3.83
CA LYS A 209 18.50 4.62 4.31
C LYS A 209 19.45 4.98 3.17
N CYS A 210 19.66 4.03 2.27
CA CYS A 210 20.75 4.09 1.31
C CYS A 210 20.45 5.15 0.25
N PRO A 211 21.36 6.12 0.04
CA PRO A 211 21.16 7.19 -0.92
C PRO A 211 21.31 6.75 -2.37
N SER A 212 21.85 5.54 -2.61
CA SER A 212 22.14 4.98 -3.93
C SER A 212 22.12 3.44 -3.94
N ILE A 213 22.04 2.82 -5.12
CA ILE A 213 22.17 1.36 -5.30
C ILE A 213 23.54 0.87 -4.85
N SER A 214 24.63 1.61 -5.14
CA SER A 214 25.97 1.23 -4.69
C SER A 214 26.07 1.17 -3.16
N GLU A 215 25.42 2.08 -2.44
CA GLU A 215 25.36 2.02 -0.97
C GLU A 215 24.47 0.86 -0.47
N MET A 216 23.40 0.51 -1.20
CA MET A 216 22.59 -0.67 -0.90
C MET A 216 23.43 -1.95 -1.05
N ALA A 217 24.23 -2.06 -2.11
CA ALA A 217 25.11 -3.21 -2.34
C ALA A 217 26.20 -3.31 -1.26
N ARG A 218 26.80 -2.18 -0.87
CA ARG A 218 27.78 -2.12 0.23
C ARG A 218 27.19 -2.56 1.57
N GLU A 219 25.98 -2.12 1.91
CA GLU A 219 25.27 -2.54 3.12
C GLU A 219 24.94 -4.03 3.09
N ALA A 220 24.49 -4.55 1.94
CA ALA A 220 24.22 -5.98 1.76
C ALA A 220 25.48 -6.83 1.97
N GLY A 221 26.63 -6.40 1.43
CA GLY A 221 27.92 -7.08 1.61
C GLY A 221 28.39 -7.10 3.07
N THR A 222 28.20 -5.99 3.79
CA THR A 222 28.54 -5.89 5.22
C THR A 222 27.71 -6.86 6.08
N ARG A 223 26.45 -7.10 5.70
CA ARG A 223 25.56 -8.03 6.41
C ARG A 223 25.75 -9.49 6.06
N GLN A 224 26.16 -9.82 4.85
CA GLN A 224 26.51 -11.21 4.52
C GLN A 224 27.69 -11.71 5.37
N GLN A 225 28.52 -10.80 5.91
CA GLN A 225 29.62 -11.11 6.82
C GLN A 225 29.20 -11.15 8.31
N THR A 226 28.03 -10.63 8.66
CA THR A 226 27.52 -10.68 10.03
C THR A 226 26.57 -11.88 10.15
N PRO A 227 26.83 -12.87 11.02
CA PRO A 227 25.87 -13.96 11.22
C PRO A 227 24.51 -13.37 11.57
N SER A 228 23.45 -13.83 10.89
CA SER A 228 22.07 -13.56 11.31
C SER A 228 22.01 -13.74 12.82
N ARG A 229 21.71 -12.67 13.59
CA ARG A 229 21.47 -12.81 15.03
C ARG A 229 20.45 -13.93 15.19
N THR A 230 20.95 -15.06 15.68
CA THR A 230 20.17 -16.21 16.09
C THR A 230 19.03 -15.67 16.93
N LEU A 231 17.80 -16.15 16.69
CA LEU A 231 16.62 -15.87 17.50
C LEU A 231 17.03 -15.80 18.97
N GLU A 232 17.22 -14.58 19.47
CA GLU A 232 17.47 -14.36 20.88
C GLU A 232 16.24 -14.93 21.57
N THR A 233 16.48 -15.84 22.52
CA THR A 233 15.46 -16.38 23.41
C THR A 233 14.52 -15.27 23.79
N ALA A 234 13.22 -15.43 23.49
CA ALA A 234 12.23 -14.39 23.68
C ALA A 234 12.35 -13.85 25.11
N GLU A 235 12.86 -12.63 25.26
CA GLU A 235 12.92 -11.97 26.56
C GLU A 235 11.49 -11.94 27.10
N GLU A 236 11.28 -12.49 28.29
CA GLU A 236 9.99 -12.36 28.94
C GLU A 236 9.79 -10.90 29.33
N TRP A 237 8.60 -10.38 29.07
CA TRP A 237 8.26 -9.05 29.53
C TRP A 237 8.24 -9.04 31.06
N VAL A 238 9.06 -8.18 31.66
CA VAL A 238 9.00 -7.90 33.09
C VAL A 238 8.15 -6.64 33.26
N PRO A 239 6.93 -6.75 33.83
CA PRO A 239 6.13 -5.57 34.09
C PRO A 239 6.83 -4.65 35.10
N PRO A 240 6.69 -3.32 34.96
CA PRO A 240 7.11 -2.36 35.98
C PRO A 240 6.59 -2.73 37.38
N VAL A 241 7.35 -2.39 38.42
CA VAL A 241 7.05 -2.74 39.83
C VAL A 241 5.69 -2.19 40.30
N ASP A 242 5.22 -1.10 39.69
CA ASP A 242 3.93 -0.47 39.94
C ASP A 242 2.74 -1.18 39.24
N ILE A 243 2.99 -2.29 38.53
CA ILE A 243 1.96 -3.09 37.85
C ILE A 243 1.91 -4.50 38.43
N ASP A 244 0.90 -4.75 39.26
CA ASP A 244 0.55 -6.10 39.70
C ASP A 244 -0.37 -6.77 38.67
N VAL A 245 0.22 -7.61 37.81
CA VAL A 245 -0.51 -8.30 36.74
C VAL A 245 -1.58 -9.25 37.28
N ASN A 246 -1.32 -9.95 38.39
CA ASN A 246 -2.28 -10.91 38.95
C ASN A 246 -3.50 -10.18 39.49
N LYS A 247 -3.28 -9.09 40.22
CA LYS A 247 -4.37 -8.23 40.70
C LYS A 247 -5.13 -7.60 39.53
N LEU A 248 -4.43 -7.13 38.50
CA LEU A 248 -5.05 -6.55 37.32
C LEU A 248 -5.99 -7.55 36.62
N LEU A 249 -5.55 -8.80 36.46
CA LEU A 249 -6.38 -9.86 35.86
C LEU A 249 -7.58 -10.20 36.75
N ALA A 250 -7.37 -10.33 38.07
CA ALA A 250 -8.43 -10.62 39.03
C ALA A 250 -9.49 -9.50 39.10
N ASP A 251 -9.08 -8.23 39.15
CA ASP A 251 -9.97 -7.05 39.18
C ASP A 251 -10.85 -6.96 37.91
N ASN A 252 -10.41 -7.61 36.82
CA ASN A 252 -11.12 -7.65 35.55
C ASN A 252 -11.78 -9.02 35.28
N GLY A 253 -11.83 -9.93 36.27
CA GLY A 253 -12.49 -11.23 36.15
C GLY A 253 -11.85 -12.18 35.14
N ILE A 254 -10.55 -12.03 34.87
CA ILE A 254 -9.79 -12.85 33.93
C ILE A 254 -8.91 -13.83 34.70
N ASP A 255 -9.00 -15.11 34.37
CA ASP A 255 -8.12 -16.13 34.94
C ASP A 255 -6.68 -15.99 34.43
N ASN A 256 -5.71 -16.01 35.35
CA ASN A 256 -4.27 -15.93 35.05
C ASN A 256 -3.82 -16.99 34.03
N GLY A 257 -4.39 -18.21 34.11
CA GLY A 257 -4.04 -19.30 33.20
C GLY A 257 -4.54 -19.08 31.77
N ASN A 258 -5.53 -18.20 31.57
CA ASN A 258 -6.22 -17.97 30.31
C ASN A 258 -5.82 -16.66 29.61
N ALA A 259 -4.72 -16.00 30.01
CA ALA A 259 -4.27 -14.77 29.39
C ALA A 259 -2.75 -14.72 29.16
N GLU A 260 -2.34 -13.95 28.15
CA GLU A 260 -0.98 -13.42 27.99
C GLU A 260 -1.08 -11.89 28.16
N VAL A 261 -0.21 -11.30 28.98
CA VAL A 261 -0.21 -9.86 29.25
C VAL A 261 1.04 -9.23 28.66
N LEU A 262 0.87 -8.18 27.86
CA LEU A 262 1.92 -7.47 27.16
C LEU A 262 1.72 -5.95 27.32
N PRO A 263 2.77 -5.11 27.20
CA PRO A 263 2.58 -3.67 27.19
C PRO A 263 1.83 -3.25 25.91
N ALA A 264 0.95 -2.26 26.00
CA ALA A 264 0.33 -1.67 24.82
C ALA A 264 1.36 -0.86 24.03
N LEU A 265 1.30 -0.92 22.69
CA LEU A 265 2.13 -0.09 21.83
C LEU A 265 1.76 1.39 21.98
N PRO A 266 2.71 2.30 21.69
CA PRO A 266 2.45 3.73 21.76
C PRO A 266 1.22 4.23 21.02
N MET A 267 0.97 3.73 19.81
CA MET A 267 -0.22 4.11 19.06
C MET A 267 -1.52 3.59 19.69
N GLN A 268 -1.49 2.38 20.25
CA GLN A 268 -2.65 1.81 20.93
C GLN A 268 -3.02 2.69 22.14
N VAL A 269 -2.02 3.10 22.93
CA VAL A 269 -2.21 4.03 24.06
C VAL A 269 -2.83 5.36 23.59
N TYR A 270 -2.34 5.95 22.51
CA TYR A 270 -2.90 7.18 21.95
C TYR A 270 -4.37 7.00 21.53
N MET A 271 -4.66 5.98 20.73
CA MET A 271 -6.02 5.74 20.21
C MET A 271 -7.00 5.45 21.34
N LEU A 272 -6.63 4.64 22.33
CA LEU A 272 -7.48 4.32 23.48
C LEU A 272 -7.72 5.55 24.36
N THR A 273 -6.69 6.38 24.57
CA THR A 273 -6.81 7.62 25.34
C THR A 273 -7.77 8.58 24.64
N ALA A 274 -7.58 8.82 23.33
CA ALA A 274 -8.46 9.67 22.55
C ALA A 274 -9.89 9.10 22.50
N TRP A 275 -10.05 7.80 22.24
CA TRP A 275 -11.36 7.14 22.24
C TRP A 275 -12.12 7.37 23.55
N LYS A 276 -11.43 7.25 24.68
CA LYS A 276 -11.98 7.52 26.01
C LYS A 276 -12.37 9.01 26.16
N THR A 277 -11.48 9.94 25.80
CA THR A 277 -11.73 11.39 25.86
C THR A 277 -12.95 11.80 25.05
N PHE A 278 -13.16 11.20 23.88
CA PHE A 278 -14.30 11.47 23.00
C PHE A 278 -15.48 10.53 23.25
N ALA A 279 -15.59 9.97 24.46
CA ALA A 279 -16.72 9.14 24.93
C ALA A 279 -17.13 8.02 23.96
N GLY A 280 -16.16 7.41 23.29
CA GLY A 280 -16.40 6.27 22.42
C GLY A 280 -16.60 6.58 20.93
N SER A 281 -16.65 7.86 20.54
CA SER A 281 -17.12 8.29 19.21
C SER A 281 -16.08 8.23 18.07
N VAL A 282 -14.81 8.01 18.39
CA VAL A 282 -13.69 7.97 17.43
C VAL A 282 -12.98 6.61 17.47
N PHE A 283 -12.19 6.28 16.46
CA PHE A 283 -11.36 5.05 16.43
C PHE A 283 -12.09 3.71 16.57
N PHE A 284 -13.42 3.65 16.53
CA PHE A 284 -14.18 2.40 16.54
C PHE A 284 -15.17 2.29 15.35
N PRO A 285 -14.68 2.34 14.10
CA PRO A 285 -15.52 2.32 12.91
C PRO A 285 -16.16 0.94 12.67
N GLU A 286 -17.26 0.96 11.92
CA GLU A 286 -17.89 -0.23 11.31
C GLU A 286 -17.47 -0.33 9.84
N PHE A 287 -17.09 -1.54 9.42
CA PHE A 287 -16.71 -1.91 8.06
C PHE A 287 -17.76 -2.84 7.47
N PRO A 288 -18.66 -2.35 6.60
CA PRO A 288 -19.56 -3.20 5.85
C PRO A 288 -18.77 -3.96 4.78
N CYS A 289 -18.80 -5.29 4.82
CA CYS A 289 -18.06 -6.17 3.94
C CYS A 289 -19.03 -7.11 3.22
N ARG A 290 -19.09 -7.04 1.89
CA ARG A 290 -19.88 -7.98 1.09
C ARG A 290 -19.08 -9.24 0.81
N ILE A 291 -19.66 -10.38 1.16
CA ILE A 291 -19.08 -11.71 0.97
C ILE A 291 -19.88 -12.46 -0.09
N LYS A 292 -19.22 -12.85 -1.19
CA LYS A 292 -19.80 -13.73 -2.22
C LYS A 292 -19.32 -15.16 -2.00
N THR A 293 -20.19 -16.04 -1.50
CA THR A 293 -19.84 -17.43 -1.20
C THR A 293 -21.06 -18.33 -1.21
N SER A 294 -20.89 -19.60 -1.58
CA SER A 294 -21.90 -20.64 -1.41
C SER A 294 -21.99 -21.17 0.02
N ALA A 295 -21.09 -20.74 0.91
CA ALA A 295 -21.11 -21.12 2.32
C ALA A 295 -22.40 -20.64 3.02
N SER A 296 -22.91 -21.49 3.89
CA SER A 296 -24.02 -21.21 4.80
C SER A 296 -23.60 -20.28 5.94
N SER A 297 -24.58 -19.68 6.63
CA SER A 297 -24.31 -18.84 7.81
C SER A 297 -23.46 -19.56 8.86
N SER A 298 -23.67 -20.86 9.07
CA SER A 298 -22.94 -21.63 10.06
C SER A 298 -21.48 -21.85 9.64
N GLU A 299 -21.22 -22.09 8.36
CA GLU A 299 -19.85 -22.23 7.85
C GLU A 299 -19.09 -20.90 7.91
N ILE A 300 -19.77 -19.78 7.68
CA ILE A 300 -19.17 -18.44 7.81
C ILE A 300 -18.83 -18.13 9.27
N ASP A 301 -19.72 -18.47 10.20
CA ASP A 301 -19.48 -18.33 11.64
C ASP A 301 -18.31 -19.22 12.11
N GLN A 302 -18.21 -20.46 11.61
CA GLN A 302 -17.07 -21.33 11.87
C GLN A 302 -15.75 -20.77 11.31
N ALA A 303 -15.76 -20.20 10.10
CA ALA A 303 -14.59 -19.56 9.52
C ALA A 303 -14.15 -18.33 10.35
N TRP A 304 -15.12 -17.54 10.84
CA TRP A 304 -14.87 -16.45 11.77
C TRP A 304 -14.27 -16.94 13.09
N GLY A 305 -14.82 -17.98 13.71
CA GLY A 305 -14.27 -18.58 14.92
C GLY A 305 -12.83 -19.07 14.75
N LYS A 306 -12.51 -19.67 13.59
CA LYS A 306 -11.13 -20.05 13.22
C LYS A 306 -10.23 -18.82 13.12
N LEU A 307 -10.67 -17.75 12.45
CA LEU A 307 -9.92 -16.50 12.31
C LEU A 307 -9.62 -15.89 13.69
N VAL A 308 -10.64 -15.77 14.53
CA VAL A 308 -10.52 -15.27 15.92
C VAL A 308 -9.49 -16.11 16.67
N SER A 309 -9.59 -17.43 16.64
CA SER A 309 -8.62 -18.33 17.30
C SER A 309 -7.21 -18.18 16.76
N GLU A 310 -7.05 -18.00 15.44
CA GLU A 310 -5.75 -17.91 14.78
C GLU A 310 -5.07 -16.56 15.07
N ILE A 311 -5.84 -15.47 15.21
CA ILE A 311 -5.32 -14.10 15.28
C ILE A 311 -5.54 -13.50 16.67
N PRO A 312 -4.50 -13.41 17.53
CA PRO A 312 -4.63 -13.00 18.93
C PRO A 312 -5.18 -11.58 19.11
N LEU A 313 -4.92 -10.69 18.16
CA LEU A 313 -5.40 -9.30 18.21
C LEU A 313 -6.93 -9.23 18.25
N LEU A 314 -7.63 -10.15 17.57
CA LEU A 314 -9.09 -10.21 17.65
C LEU A 314 -9.60 -10.60 19.04
N ARG A 315 -8.72 -11.15 19.90
CA ARG A 315 -9.02 -11.66 21.26
C ARG A 315 -8.36 -10.80 22.34
N THR A 316 -7.87 -9.63 21.97
CA THR A 316 -7.11 -8.74 22.85
C THR A 316 -8.02 -7.66 23.44
N CYS A 317 -8.01 -7.52 24.76
CA CYS A 317 -8.59 -6.38 25.46
C CYS A 317 -7.48 -5.45 26.00
N PHE A 318 -7.84 -4.21 26.32
CA PHE A 318 -6.91 -3.20 26.79
C PHE A 318 -7.33 -2.65 28.14
N VAL A 319 -6.47 -2.83 29.14
CA VAL A 319 -6.75 -2.41 30.51
C VAL A 319 -5.82 -1.25 30.89
N PRO A 320 -6.37 -0.12 31.37
CA PRO A 320 -5.55 0.99 31.85
C PRO A 320 -4.82 0.60 33.13
N THR A 321 -3.62 1.14 33.32
CA THR A 321 -2.84 0.99 34.55
C THR A 321 -2.64 2.35 35.22
N GLN A 322 -2.06 2.34 36.43
CA GLN A 322 -1.63 3.57 37.12
C GLN A 322 -0.19 3.96 36.75
N SER A 323 0.49 3.18 35.91
CA SER A 323 1.86 3.43 35.53
C SER A 323 1.98 4.56 34.53
N SER A 324 2.93 5.46 34.79
CA SER A 324 3.29 6.52 33.84
C SER A 324 4.09 5.98 32.63
N ILE A 325 4.72 4.81 32.78
CA ILE A 325 5.57 4.20 31.76
C ILE A 325 4.74 3.28 30.85
N VAL A 326 3.81 2.51 31.43
CA VAL A 326 2.94 1.58 30.68
C VAL A 326 1.46 1.93 30.99
N PRO A 327 0.89 2.97 30.37
CA PRO A 327 -0.46 3.45 30.71
C PRO A 327 -1.57 2.45 30.41
N PHE A 328 -1.34 1.53 29.47
CA PHE A 328 -2.24 0.44 29.13
C PHE A 328 -1.45 -0.86 28.95
N VAL A 329 -2.08 -1.97 29.30
CA VAL A 329 -1.63 -3.31 28.91
C VAL A 329 -2.59 -3.93 27.91
N GLN A 330 -2.03 -4.76 27.04
CA GLN A 330 -2.75 -5.71 26.21
C GLN A 330 -2.96 -6.98 27.01
N ILE A 331 -4.20 -7.41 27.16
CA ILE A 331 -4.53 -8.73 27.71
C ILE A 331 -5.07 -9.57 26.55
N ILE A 332 -4.26 -10.51 26.12
CA ILE A 332 -4.58 -11.45 25.04
C ILE A 332 -5.16 -12.68 25.70
N LEU A 333 -6.48 -12.87 25.58
CA LEU A 333 -7.13 -14.08 26.10
C LEU A 333 -6.54 -15.31 25.40
N LYS A 334 -6.62 -16.54 25.94
CA LYS A 334 -6.19 -17.77 25.23
C LYS A 334 -7.33 -18.50 24.54
N LYS A 335 -8.54 -18.40 25.10
CA LYS A 335 -9.79 -18.86 24.50
C LYS A 335 -10.90 -17.87 24.78
N ILE A 336 -11.68 -17.56 23.75
CA ILE A 336 -12.93 -16.80 23.84
C ILE A 336 -13.84 -17.25 22.70
N ASP A 337 -15.13 -17.34 22.99
CA ASP A 337 -16.17 -17.57 21.99
C ASP A 337 -16.75 -16.22 21.55
N MET A 338 -16.72 -15.93 20.26
CA MET A 338 -17.19 -14.67 19.67
C MET A 338 -17.94 -14.95 18.38
N PRO A 339 -19.20 -15.42 18.46
CA PRO A 339 -20.01 -15.70 17.27
C PRO A 339 -20.32 -14.43 16.50
N LEU A 340 -20.62 -14.54 15.20
CA LEU A 340 -21.06 -13.44 14.31
C LEU A 340 -22.44 -12.84 14.68
N SER A 341 -22.94 -13.11 15.88
CA SER A 341 -24.10 -12.44 16.48
C SER A 341 -23.73 -11.60 17.70
N SER A 342 -22.43 -11.43 18.00
CA SER A 342 -21.95 -10.66 19.14
C SER A 342 -21.90 -9.16 18.79
N MET A 343 -23.03 -8.47 18.95
CA MET A 343 -23.06 -7.01 19.04
C MET A 343 -23.20 -6.58 20.50
N PHE A 344 -22.49 -5.54 20.92
CA PHE A 344 -22.63 -5.03 22.28
C PHE A 344 -23.96 -4.28 22.41
N LYS A 345 -24.75 -4.63 23.42
CA LYS A 345 -25.92 -3.82 23.82
C LYS A 345 -25.44 -2.46 24.34
N SER A 346 -26.25 -1.42 24.17
CA SER A 346 -25.92 -0.04 24.60
C SER A 346 -25.52 0.06 26.08
N GLU A 347 -26.07 -0.81 26.93
CA GLU A 347 -25.78 -0.91 28.36
C GLU A 347 -24.43 -1.59 28.68
N GLU A 348 -23.87 -2.39 27.76
CA GLU A 348 -22.58 -3.09 27.94
C GLU A 348 -21.36 -2.22 27.57
N ARG A 349 -21.60 -1.02 27.04
CA ARG A 349 -20.56 -0.06 26.62
C ARG A 349 -19.69 0.47 27.76
N SER A 350 -20.08 0.30 29.02
CA SER A 350 -19.26 0.71 30.17
C SER A 350 -18.04 -0.18 30.41
N ASN A 351 -17.99 -1.39 29.85
CA ASN A 351 -16.98 -2.42 30.15
C ASN A 351 -15.98 -2.65 29.01
N TYR A 352 -15.83 -1.70 28.09
CA TYR A 352 -14.97 -1.84 26.91
C TYR A 352 -13.51 -2.20 27.20
N CYS A 353 -12.96 -1.83 28.36
CA CYS A 353 -11.58 -2.18 28.72
C CYS A 353 -11.38 -3.69 28.97
N VAL A 354 -12.45 -4.44 29.23
CA VAL A 354 -12.39 -5.83 29.73
C VAL A 354 -12.79 -6.87 28.68
N ARG A 355 -13.13 -6.42 27.46
CA ARG A 355 -13.53 -7.29 26.35
C ARG A 355 -12.77 -6.93 25.08
N PRO A 356 -12.56 -7.89 24.16
CA PRO A 356 -12.01 -7.57 22.87
C PRO A 356 -12.87 -6.53 22.15
N LEU A 357 -12.21 -5.52 21.58
CA LEU A 357 -12.88 -4.40 20.92
C LEU A 357 -13.23 -4.73 19.47
N VAL A 358 -13.95 -5.84 19.30
CA VAL A 358 -14.40 -6.40 18.03
C VAL A 358 -15.88 -6.74 18.16
N GLU A 359 -16.71 -6.21 17.25
CA GLU A 359 -18.09 -6.61 17.07
C GLU A 359 -18.26 -7.08 15.62
N ALA A 360 -19.00 -8.16 15.42
CA ALA A 360 -19.25 -8.68 14.09
C ALA A 360 -20.70 -9.15 13.98
N ASN A 361 -21.37 -8.76 12.91
CA ASN A 361 -22.70 -9.23 12.57
C ASN A 361 -22.77 -9.65 11.10
N ILE A 362 -23.50 -10.72 10.79
CA ILE A 362 -23.74 -11.16 9.42
C ILE A 362 -25.22 -11.20 9.08
N VAL A 363 -25.57 -10.69 7.90
CA VAL A 363 -26.92 -10.69 7.34
C VAL A 363 -26.88 -11.24 5.91
N GLN A 364 -27.87 -12.05 5.53
CA GLN A 364 -27.99 -12.53 4.16
C GLN A 364 -28.69 -11.48 3.28
N GLU A 365 -28.00 -10.99 2.24
CA GLU A 365 -28.58 -10.03 1.28
C GLU A 365 -29.22 -10.73 0.07
N GLY A 366 -28.77 -11.96 -0.25
CA GLY A 366 -29.27 -12.69 -1.40
C GLY A 366 -28.73 -14.12 -1.50
N LYS A 367 -28.98 -14.78 -2.64
CA LYS A 367 -28.42 -16.11 -2.90
C LYS A 367 -26.91 -16.01 -3.00
N ASN A 368 -26.19 -16.72 -2.12
CA ASN A 368 -24.73 -16.73 -2.04
C ASN A 368 -24.10 -15.34 -1.79
N GLN A 369 -24.85 -14.43 -1.17
CA GLN A 369 -24.41 -13.07 -0.86
C GLN A 369 -24.74 -12.70 0.59
N TRP A 370 -23.72 -12.25 1.30
CA TRP A 370 -23.80 -11.89 2.72
C TRP A 370 -23.19 -10.52 2.96
N LEU A 371 -23.75 -9.78 3.90
CA LEU A 371 -23.20 -8.55 4.44
C LEU A 371 -22.65 -8.83 5.84
N LEU A 372 -21.34 -8.77 5.98
CA LEU A 372 -20.64 -8.79 7.26
C LEU A 372 -20.44 -7.33 7.71
N ARG A 373 -21.09 -6.93 8.81
CA ARG A 373 -20.81 -5.67 9.51
C ARG A 373 -19.74 -5.94 10.55
N LEU A 374 -18.54 -5.45 10.27
CA LEU A 374 -17.37 -5.73 11.09
C LEU A 374 -16.91 -4.43 11.77
N LYS A 375 -17.05 -4.33 13.08
CA LYS A 375 -16.67 -3.15 13.85
C LYS A 375 -15.43 -3.46 14.69
N LEU A 376 -14.32 -2.77 14.46
CA LEU A 376 -13.08 -2.98 15.19
C LEU A 376 -12.54 -1.67 15.72
N HIS A 377 -12.01 -1.68 16.94
CA HIS A 377 -11.25 -0.54 17.43
C HIS A 377 -9.88 -0.48 16.75
N HIS A 378 -9.45 0.73 16.38
CA HIS A 378 -8.24 0.97 15.59
C HIS A 378 -6.95 0.54 16.31
N ALA A 379 -6.99 0.33 17.63
CA ALA A 379 -5.88 -0.30 18.36
C ALA A 379 -5.60 -1.76 17.94
N LEU A 380 -6.55 -2.41 17.26
CA LEU A 380 -6.45 -3.80 16.81
C LEU A 380 -6.07 -3.95 15.33
N TYR A 381 -6.13 -2.87 14.55
CA TYR A 381 -5.85 -2.93 13.11
C TYR A 381 -5.20 -1.65 12.57
N ASP A 382 -4.58 -1.74 11.40
CA ASP A 382 -4.16 -0.59 10.60
C ASP A 382 -4.45 -0.81 9.10
N GLY A 383 -4.02 0.13 8.27
CA GLY A 383 -4.28 0.10 6.82
C GLY A 383 -3.67 -1.10 6.08
N VAL A 384 -2.77 -1.86 6.70
CA VAL A 384 -2.20 -3.08 6.12
C VAL A 384 -2.77 -4.33 6.80
N SER A 385 -3.03 -4.29 8.11
CA SER A 385 -3.52 -5.47 8.81
C SER A 385 -4.98 -5.77 8.52
N LEU A 386 -5.86 -4.76 8.35
CA LEU A 386 -7.26 -5.01 8.05
C LEU A 386 -7.46 -5.77 6.71
N PRO A 387 -6.85 -5.35 5.58
CA PRO A 387 -6.90 -6.15 4.35
C PRO A 387 -6.38 -7.58 4.55
N ALA A 388 -5.30 -7.77 5.31
CA ALA A 388 -4.75 -9.09 5.60
C ALA A 388 -5.71 -9.96 6.45
N LEU A 389 -6.44 -9.36 7.41
CA LEU A 389 -7.47 -10.04 8.20
C LEU A 389 -8.62 -10.52 7.29
N LEU A 390 -9.10 -9.65 6.40
CA LEU A 390 -10.19 -9.97 5.48
C LEU A 390 -9.76 -11.01 4.44
N GLN A 391 -8.53 -10.91 3.92
CA GLN A 391 -7.95 -11.93 3.04
C GLN A 391 -7.88 -13.28 3.75
N ARG A 392 -7.43 -13.32 5.01
CA ARG A 392 -7.37 -14.57 5.77
C ARG A 392 -8.76 -15.17 6.04
N LEU A 393 -9.76 -14.34 6.32
CA LEU A 393 -11.15 -14.78 6.43
C LEU A 393 -11.64 -15.41 5.13
N SER A 394 -11.34 -14.78 3.99
CA SER A 394 -11.67 -15.31 2.67
C SER A 394 -11.02 -16.69 2.45
N GLU A 395 -9.74 -16.85 2.75
CA GLU A 395 -9.05 -18.14 2.62
C GLU A 395 -9.70 -19.24 3.46
N LEU A 396 -10.10 -18.92 4.69
CA LEU A 396 -10.78 -19.88 5.59
C LEU A 396 -12.15 -20.29 5.04
N LEU A 397 -12.87 -19.37 4.39
CA LEU A 397 -14.15 -19.67 3.71
C LEU A 397 -13.96 -20.60 2.50
N HIS A 398 -12.80 -20.61 1.85
CA HIS A 398 -12.48 -21.53 0.75
C HIS A 398 -11.90 -22.87 1.21
N GLY A 399 -11.97 -23.16 2.52
CA GLY A 399 -11.54 -24.44 3.07
C GLY A 399 -10.04 -24.58 3.31
N THR A 400 -9.28 -23.48 3.31
CA THR A 400 -7.90 -23.54 3.80
C THR A 400 -7.89 -23.94 5.27
N VAL A 401 -6.91 -24.76 5.65
CA VAL A 401 -6.76 -25.20 7.03
C VAL A 401 -6.24 -24.02 7.87
N ALA A 402 -6.72 -23.91 9.11
CA ALA A 402 -6.16 -22.97 10.08
C ALA A 402 -4.67 -23.30 10.30
N ILE A 403 -3.82 -22.28 10.25
CA ILE A 403 -2.38 -22.47 10.42
C ILE A 403 -2.04 -22.23 11.89
N GLU A 404 -1.10 -22.99 12.44
CA GLU A 404 -0.61 -22.74 13.79
C GLU A 404 -0.06 -21.31 13.89
N ASN A 405 -0.55 -20.57 14.88
CA ASN A 405 -0.20 -19.17 15.06
C ASN A 405 1.23 -19.04 15.58
N LYS A 406 2.17 -18.85 14.65
CA LYS A 406 3.56 -18.51 14.99
C LYS A 406 3.69 -17.06 15.47
N GLY A 407 2.77 -16.19 15.06
CA GLY A 407 2.80 -14.72 15.19
C GLY A 407 2.84 -14.16 16.61
N LEU A 408 2.30 -14.86 17.60
CA LEU A 408 2.23 -14.34 18.98
C LEU A 408 3.63 -14.15 19.58
N SER A 409 4.57 -15.05 19.25
CA SER A 409 5.96 -14.94 19.72
C SER A 409 6.66 -13.70 19.15
N GLN A 410 6.49 -13.41 17.85
CA GLN A 410 7.03 -12.19 17.25
C GLN A 410 6.31 -10.94 17.76
N TRP A 411 5.00 -11.02 18.03
CA TRP A 411 4.25 -9.91 18.63
C TRP A 411 4.75 -9.58 20.03
N LYS A 412 4.97 -10.60 20.87
CA LYS A 412 5.59 -10.42 22.18
C LYS A 412 6.92 -9.70 22.06
N GLN A 413 7.83 -10.20 21.22
CA GLN A 413 9.11 -9.54 20.97
C GLN A 413 8.95 -8.09 20.48
N PHE A 414 8.02 -7.83 19.56
CA PHE A 414 7.80 -6.49 19.04
C PHE A 414 7.31 -5.51 20.12
N THR A 415 6.34 -5.94 20.92
CA THR A 415 5.72 -5.10 21.95
C THR A 415 6.66 -4.81 23.12
N ILE A 416 7.56 -5.71 23.50
CA ILE A 416 8.45 -5.47 24.65
C ILE A 416 9.62 -4.53 24.34
N ARG A 417 10.09 -4.46 23.08
CA ARG A 417 11.28 -3.67 22.70
C ARG A 417 11.20 -2.21 23.12
N HIS A 418 10.02 -1.61 22.97
CA HIS A 418 9.85 -0.21 23.33
C HIS A 418 9.89 0.02 24.86
N THR A 419 9.68 -1.00 25.68
CA THR A 419 9.70 -0.87 27.15
C THR A 419 11.08 -0.99 27.77
N ALA A 420 12.10 -1.43 27.02
CA ALA A 420 13.46 -1.55 27.55
C ALA A 420 14.04 -0.18 27.95
N ASP A 421 14.62 -0.09 29.14
CA ASP A 421 15.13 1.17 29.69
C ASP A 421 16.20 1.82 28.81
N THR A 422 17.14 1.03 28.30
CA THR A 422 18.20 1.52 27.41
C THR A 422 17.62 2.11 26.13
N ALA A 423 16.67 1.41 25.50
CA ALA A 423 15.97 1.89 24.31
C ALA A 423 15.20 3.19 24.61
N ARG A 424 14.49 3.23 25.73
CA ARG A 424 13.74 4.43 26.16
C ARG A 424 14.64 5.63 26.42
N LEU A 425 15.79 5.45 27.06
CA LEU A 425 16.76 6.53 27.30
C LEU A 425 17.33 7.08 25.99
N THR A 426 17.75 6.23 25.06
CA THR A 426 18.23 6.66 23.74
C THR A 426 17.15 7.39 22.94
N ARG A 427 15.89 6.94 23.02
CA ARG A 427 14.76 7.67 22.41
C ARG A 427 14.55 9.03 23.06
N ARG A 428 14.60 9.10 24.39
CA ARG A 428 14.46 10.36 25.12
C ARG A 428 15.53 11.36 24.72
N GLU A 429 16.79 10.94 24.66
CA GLU A 429 17.90 11.79 24.20
C GLU A 429 17.66 12.33 22.79
N PHE A 430 17.32 11.43 21.86
CA PHE A 430 17.02 11.82 20.48
C PHE A 430 15.87 12.82 20.38
N TRP A 431 14.72 12.54 20.99
CA TRP A 431 13.53 13.41 20.88
C TRP A 431 13.72 14.74 21.61
N THR A 432 14.45 14.76 22.72
CA THR A 432 14.80 15.99 23.43
C THR A 432 15.66 16.90 22.57
N GLU A 433 16.65 16.34 21.87
CA GLU A 433 17.50 17.12 20.96
C GLU A 433 16.77 17.51 19.67
N TYR A 434 16.04 16.58 19.04
CA TYR A 434 15.33 16.82 17.79
C TYR A 434 14.27 17.93 17.90
N LEU A 435 13.56 17.99 19.03
CA LEU A 435 12.52 18.98 19.31
C LEU A 435 13.01 20.18 20.13
N LYS A 436 14.31 20.27 20.41
CA LYS A 436 14.90 21.38 21.16
C LYS A 436 14.59 22.72 20.51
N ASP A 437 14.19 23.72 21.29
CA ASP A 437 13.82 25.05 20.78
C ASP A 437 12.64 25.03 19.77
N SER A 438 11.83 23.97 19.77
CA SER A 438 10.59 23.97 18.98
C SER A 438 9.65 25.07 19.48
N PRO A 439 8.93 25.75 18.58
CA PRO A 439 7.95 26.74 18.99
C PRO A 439 6.91 26.07 19.88
N ALA A 440 6.56 26.73 20.99
CA ALA A 440 5.39 26.34 21.75
C ALA A 440 4.19 26.46 20.81
N ILE A 441 3.59 25.32 20.41
CA ILE A 441 2.37 25.36 19.61
C ILE A 441 1.33 26.05 20.48
N PRO A 442 0.77 27.20 20.07
CA PRO A 442 -0.33 27.78 20.81
C PRO A 442 -1.42 26.72 20.80
N ILE A 443 -1.76 26.20 21.98
CA ILE A 443 -3.03 25.51 22.11
C ILE A 443 -4.04 26.61 21.78
N VAL A 444 -4.64 26.53 20.59
CA VAL A 444 -5.77 27.39 20.25
C VAL A 444 -6.88 26.94 21.20
N THR A 445 -6.89 27.50 22.40
CA THR A 445 -7.99 27.45 23.37
C THR A 445 -9.08 28.42 22.93
N ASN A 446 -9.35 28.51 21.62
CA ASN A 446 -10.42 29.38 21.14
C ASN A 446 -11.73 28.62 21.16
N ALA A 447 -12.58 29.12 22.06
CA ALA A 447 -13.98 28.84 22.27
C ALA A 447 -14.30 27.43 22.76
N GLU A 448 -15.40 27.36 23.50
CA GLU A 448 -16.17 26.17 23.83
C GLU A 448 -16.61 25.44 22.55
N VAL A 449 -15.66 24.90 21.78
CA VAL A 449 -15.97 24.01 20.67
C VAL A 449 -16.56 22.78 21.34
N ASP A 450 -17.86 22.56 21.13
CA ASP A 450 -18.52 21.34 21.57
C ASP A 450 -17.80 20.17 20.88
N VAL A 451 -16.90 19.55 21.65
CA VAL A 451 -15.95 18.49 21.28
C VAL A 451 -16.69 17.23 20.75
N LYS A 452 -18.02 17.25 20.77
CA LYS A 452 -18.92 16.21 20.24
C LYS A 452 -19.12 16.28 18.74
N THR A 453 -18.84 17.39 18.06
CA THR A 453 -19.12 17.55 16.63
C THR A 453 -17.87 17.45 15.76
N ARG A 454 -17.74 16.31 15.06
CA ARG A 454 -16.72 16.11 14.02
C ARG A 454 -17.16 16.81 12.74
N THR A 455 -16.36 17.77 12.27
CA THR A 455 -16.50 18.33 10.92
C THR A 455 -15.51 17.64 9.98
N SER A 456 -15.97 17.17 8.83
CA SER A 456 -15.13 16.55 7.80
C SER A 456 -15.32 17.22 6.46
N HIS A 457 -14.21 17.56 5.81
CA HIS A 457 -14.19 18.02 4.42
C HIS A 457 -13.49 16.95 3.57
N PHE A 458 -14.16 16.49 2.51
CA PHE A 458 -13.59 15.52 1.58
C PHE A 458 -13.65 16.08 0.16
N GLU A 459 -12.48 16.21 -0.44
CA GLU A 459 -12.32 16.70 -1.81
C GLU A 459 -11.65 15.64 -2.65
N ARG A 460 -12.43 14.99 -3.52
CA ARG A 460 -11.91 14.01 -4.46
C ARG A 460 -11.22 14.73 -5.61
N SER A 461 -10.04 14.25 -5.98
CA SER A 461 -9.26 14.82 -7.10
C SER A 461 -8.94 16.31 -6.89
N ALA A 462 -8.66 16.71 -5.65
CA ALA A 462 -8.24 18.07 -5.28
C ALA A 462 -7.05 18.57 -6.14
N ILE A 463 -6.20 17.63 -6.61
CA ILE A 463 -5.22 17.88 -7.66
C ILE A 463 -5.52 16.88 -8.80
N PRO A 464 -6.00 17.34 -9.98
CA PRO A 464 -6.48 16.45 -11.03
C PRO A 464 -5.36 15.71 -11.78
N ASP A 465 -4.16 16.29 -11.84
CA ASP A 465 -2.97 15.68 -12.45
C ASP A 465 -1.76 15.94 -11.55
N ILE A 466 -1.22 14.86 -10.99
CA ILE A 466 -0.01 14.88 -10.15
C ILE A 466 1.22 14.34 -10.88
N SER A 467 1.11 13.88 -12.14
CA SER A 467 2.19 13.21 -12.86
C SER A 467 3.41 14.11 -13.02
N ARG A 468 3.20 15.39 -13.35
CA ARG A 468 4.31 16.36 -13.44
C ARG A 468 4.98 16.59 -12.09
N ILE A 469 4.21 16.67 -11.01
CA ILE A 469 4.73 16.90 -9.65
C ILE A 469 5.52 15.66 -9.18
N GLN A 470 5.01 14.47 -9.45
CA GLN A 470 5.69 13.20 -9.18
C GLN A 470 6.99 13.08 -9.97
N ALA A 471 6.97 13.41 -11.26
CA ALA A 471 8.18 13.39 -12.10
C ALA A 471 9.26 14.34 -11.55
N LEU A 472 8.89 15.57 -11.16
CA LEU A 472 9.82 16.52 -10.54
C LEU A 472 10.37 16.04 -9.20
N ALA A 473 9.52 15.42 -8.37
CA ALA A 473 9.94 14.83 -7.10
C ALA A 473 10.95 13.71 -7.31
N SER A 474 10.65 12.77 -8.21
CA SER A 474 11.53 11.67 -8.59
C SER A 474 12.85 12.13 -9.20
N GLN A 475 12.82 13.10 -10.12
CA GLN A 475 14.05 13.69 -10.69
C GLN A 475 14.95 14.32 -9.63
N SER A 476 14.38 14.76 -8.52
CA SER A 476 15.11 15.37 -7.40
C SER A 476 15.45 14.36 -6.28
N GLY A 477 15.11 13.08 -6.44
CA GLY A 477 15.35 12.05 -5.42
C GLY A 477 14.51 12.20 -4.16
N VAL A 478 13.38 12.92 -4.23
CA VAL A 478 12.49 13.18 -3.09
C VAL A 478 11.15 12.48 -3.30
N SER A 479 10.60 11.92 -2.23
CA SER A 479 9.30 11.28 -2.26
C SER A 479 8.18 12.31 -2.43
N PHE A 480 7.13 11.92 -3.13
CA PHE A 480 5.93 12.75 -3.27
C PHE A 480 5.29 13.07 -1.91
N GLN A 481 5.35 12.13 -0.95
CA GLN A 481 4.93 12.36 0.44
C GLN A 481 5.70 13.54 1.06
N SER A 482 7.03 13.52 1.02
CA SER A 482 7.85 14.59 1.60
C SER A 482 7.62 15.94 0.93
N LEU A 483 7.37 15.97 -0.38
CA LEU A 483 7.01 17.18 -1.10
C LEU A 483 5.65 17.72 -0.66
N PHE A 484 4.66 16.86 -0.48
CA PHE A 484 3.35 17.23 0.04
C PHE A 484 3.46 17.78 1.47
N LEU A 485 4.20 17.11 2.36
CA LEU A 485 4.42 17.56 3.74
C LEU A 485 5.16 18.91 3.79
N SER A 486 6.07 19.18 2.84
CA SER A 486 6.71 20.49 2.70
C SER A 486 5.71 21.58 2.32
N ALA A 487 4.81 21.31 1.37
CA ALA A 487 3.75 22.24 0.99
C ALA A 487 2.78 22.50 2.14
N TYR A 488 2.39 21.45 2.87
CA TYR A 488 1.57 21.56 4.08
C TYR A 488 2.25 22.41 5.16
N ALA A 489 3.52 22.14 5.46
CA ALA A 489 4.29 22.89 6.45
C ALA A 489 4.35 24.38 6.10
N ARG A 490 4.57 24.71 4.82
CA ARG A 490 4.56 26.09 4.35
C ARG A 490 3.20 26.76 4.49
N ALA A 491 2.12 26.07 4.10
CA ALA A 491 0.76 26.59 4.24
C ALA A 491 0.41 26.85 5.72
N SER A 492 0.71 25.87 6.58
CA SER A 492 0.51 25.96 8.03
C SER A 492 1.33 27.10 8.67
N ALA A 493 2.60 27.27 8.27
CA ALA A 493 3.45 28.36 8.74
C ALA A 493 2.89 29.73 8.39
N LYS A 494 2.40 29.91 7.14
CA LYS A 494 1.78 31.15 6.68
C LYS A 494 0.49 31.46 7.43
N GLU A 495 -0.39 30.47 7.56
CA GLU A 495 -1.68 30.62 8.23
C GLU A 495 -1.52 31.02 9.69
N ASN A 496 -0.57 30.40 10.39
CA ASN A 496 -0.33 30.64 11.82
C ASN A 496 0.70 31.76 12.10
N SER A 497 1.27 32.37 11.05
CA SER A 497 2.32 33.39 11.18
C SER A 497 3.52 32.95 12.05
N VAL A 498 3.95 31.69 11.90
CA VAL A 498 5.09 31.10 12.64
C VAL A 498 6.25 30.78 11.72
N SER A 499 7.48 30.84 12.24
CA SER A 499 8.69 30.52 11.47
C SER A 499 8.91 29.01 11.34
N ASP A 500 8.65 28.25 12.40
CA ASP A 500 8.83 26.80 12.45
C ASP A 500 7.47 26.13 12.69
N VAL A 501 7.29 24.92 12.17
CA VAL A 501 6.05 24.15 12.34
C VAL A 501 6.39 22.77 12.87
N VAL A 502 5.62 22.31 13.86
CA VAL A 502 5.64 20.93 14.34
C VAL A 502 4.25 20.34 14.17
N PHE A 503 4.16 19.19 13.51
CA PHE A 503 2.91 18.44 13.35
C PHE A 503 3.19 16.95 13.37
N GLY A 504 2.17 16.13 13.62
CA GLY A 504 2.30 14.69 13.66
C GLY A 504 2.17 14.05 12.28
N ILE A 505 2.90 12.97 12.05
CA ILE A 505 2.80 12.13 10.86
C ILE A 505 2.50 10.68 11.23
N TYR A 506 1.86 9.97 10.31
CA TYR A 506 1.60 8.54 10.40
C TYR A 506 2.77 7.77 9.81
N LEU A 507 3.32 6.82 10.58
CA LEU A 507 4.35 5.89 10.13
C LEU A 507 3.81 4.47 10.22
N ALA A 508 3.85 3.71 9.12
CA ALA A 508 3.48 2.30 9.16
C ALA A 508 4.34 1.49 10.14
N ASN A 509 5.58 1.92 10.38
CA ASN A 509 6.56 1.31 11.32
C ASN A 509 6.80 -0.20 11.12
N ARG A 510 6.41 -0.75 9.95
CA ARG A 510 6.56 -2.18 9.62
C ARG A 510 8.00 -2.59 9.38
N ALA A 511 8.84 -1.65 8.99
CA ALA A 511 10.27 -1.90 8.79
C ALA A 511 10.97 -2.29 10.11
N ALA A 512 10.44 -1.88 11.27
CA ALA A 512 10.93 -2.34 12.57
C ALA A 512 10.42 -3.75 12.94
N GLY A 513 9.41 -4.27 12.24
CA GLY A 513 8.68 -5.50 12.54
C GLY A 513 8.67 -6.50 11.39
N GLU A 514 9.75 -6.61 10.61
CA GLU A 514 9.80 -7.39 9.36
C GLU A 514 9.40 -8.86 9.47
N ASN A 515 9.50 -9.45 10.67
CA ASN A 515 9.12 -10.84 10.92
C ASN A 515 7.68 -10.99 11.47
N LEU A 516 6.97 -9.88 11.67
CA LEU A 516 5.58 -9.91 12.11
C LEU A 516 4.65 -10.24 10.95
N PRO A 517 3.67 -11.13 11.16
CA PRO A 517 2.59 -11.32 10.19
C PRO A 517 1.88 -10.00 9.89
N ARG A 518 1.42 -9.83 8.65
CA ARG A 518 0.73 -8.60 8.20
C ARG A 518 -0.53 -8.29 9.02
N THR A 519 -1.14 -9.30 9.63
CA THR A 519 -2.33 -9.21 10.49
C THR A 519 -2.11 -8.44 11.80
N TYR A 520 -0.85 -8.12 12.16
CA TYR A 520 -0.54 -7.30 13.32
C TYR A 520 -0.44 -5.80 12.95
N PRO A 521 -1.06 -4.89 13.74
CA PRO A 521 -0.95 -3.46 13.54
C PRO A 521 0.40 -2.96 14.06
N THR A 522 1.10 -2.16 13.27
CA THR A 522 2.38 -1.56 13.67
C THR A 522 2.41 -0.05 13.55
N LEU A 523 1.34 0.56 13.01
CA LEU A 523 1.21 2.00 12.86
C LEU A 523 1.67 2.75 14.12
N ASN A 524 2.45 3.81 13.94
CA ASN A 524 2.74 4.77 15.00
C ASN A 524 2.62 6.23 14.55
N LEU A 525 2.44 7.12 15.52
CA LEU A 525 2.42 8.57 15.33
C LEU A 525 3.66 9.20 15.95
N VAL A 526 4.30 10.06 15.19
CA VAL A 526 5.50 10.80 15.63
C VAL A 526 5.44 12.24 15.14
N PRO A 527 6.04 13.19 15.85
CA PRO A 527 6.15 14.55 15.37
C PRO A 527 7.22 14.67 14.29
N ILE A 528 7.00 15.59 13.37
CA ILE A 528 8.00 16.11 12.46
C ILE A 528 8.14 17.62 12.66
N ARG A 529 9.38 18.08 12.77
CA ARG A 529 9.70 19.51 12.87
C ARG A 529 10.17 20.00 11.50
N VAL A 530 9.62 21.13 11.06
CA VAL A 530 9.99 21.76 9.79
C VAL A 530 10.41 23.20 10.05
N ASN A 531 11.68 23.49 9.78
CA ASN A 531 12.28 24.79 10.05
C ASN A 531 12.15 25.74 8.85
N SER A 532 11.64 26.94 9.09
CA SER A 532 11.52 28.03 8.11
C SER A 532 10.96 27.60 6.73
N PRO A 533 9.81 26.89 6.65
CA PRO A 533 9.30 26.36 5.38
C PRO A 533 8.84 27.45 4.39
N VAL A 534 8.64 28.68 4.86
CA VAL A 534 8.27 29.83 4.04
C VAL A 534 9.49 30.41 3.31
N ASP A 535 10.65 30.46 3.97
CA ASP A 535 11.85 31.15 3.47
C ASP A 535 12.74 30.26 2.59
N ARG A 536 12.45 28.95 2.55
CA ARG A 536 13.28 27.95 1.87
C ARG A 536 12.52 27.34 0.68
N PRO A 537 13.20 26.96 -0.43
CA PRO A 537 12.54 26.27 -1.56
C PRO A 537 11.87 24.96 -1.14
N LEU A 538 10.71 24.61 -1.74
CA LEU A 538 9.93 23.42 -1.37
C LEU A 538 10.75 22.14 -1.45
N MET A 539 11.51 21.96 -2.54
CA MET A 539 12.31 20.75 -2.75
C MET A 539 13.38 20.57 -1.67
N VAL A 540 13.97 21.66 -1.19
CA VAL A 540 14.98 21.61 -0.12
C VAL A 540 14.33 21.21 1.21
N VAL A 541 13.19 21.82 1.54
CA VAL A 541 12.42 21.47 2.74
C VAL A 541 11.91 20.04 2.68
N ALA A 542 11.46 19.58 1.51
CA ALA A 542 11.02 18.22 1.28
C ALA A 542 12.16 17.20 1.45
N ALA A 543 13.36 17.50 0.95
CA ALA A 543 14.54 16.66 1.16
C ALA A 543 14.92 16.55 2.66
N ASP A 544 14.81 17.64 3.42
CA ASP A 544 15.04 17.62 4.87
C ASP A 544 13.97 16.80 5.61
N ILE A 545 12.70 16.98 5.26
CA ILE A 545 11.58 16.16 5.77
C ILE A 545 11.82 14.67 5.50
N GLN A 546 12.25 14.32 4.28
CA GLN A 546 12.58 12.93 3.93
C GLN A 546 13.70 12.38 4.80
N ARG A 547 14.77 13.16 5.00
CA ARG A 547 15.90 12.80 5.85
C ARG A 547 15.48 12.62 7.31
N ASP A 548 14.57 13.46 7.79
CA ASP A 548 14.08 13.38 9.17
C ASP A 548 13.15 12.20 9.39
N ILE A 549 12.23 11.91 8.46
CA ILE A 549 11.44 10.66 8.46
C ILE A 549 12.40 9.46 8.52
N HIS A 550 13.46 9.51 7.73
CA HIS A 550 14.48 8.47 7.71
C HIS A 550 15.21 8.33 9.07
N LYS A 551 15.66 9.44 9.67
CA LYS A 551 16.28 9.44 11.01
C LYS A 551 15.34 8.93 12.10
N ILE A 552 14.06 9.33 12.06
CA ILE A 552 13.03 8.97 13.04
C ILE A 552 12.66 7.48 12.94
N THR A 553 12.59 6.93 11.73
CA THR A 553 12.29 5.50 11.51
C THR A 553 13.46 4.57 11.85
N SER A 554 14.63 5.13 12.16
CA SER A 554 15.84 4.39 12.47
C SER A 554 16.00 4.09 13.96
N ASP A 555 16.70 2.99 14.27
CA ASP A 555 17.23 2.67 15.60
C ASP A 555 16.15 2.65 16.70
N GLY A 556 14.93 2.24 16.32
CA GLY A 556 13.78 2.17 17.25
C GLY A 556 13.25 3.53 17.71
N ARG A 557 13.73 4.67 17.18
CA ARG A 557 13.32 6.02 17.62
C ARG A 557 11.83 6.29 17.44
N ALA A 558 11.23 5.69 16.42
CA ALA A 558 9.80 5.72 16.17
C ALA A 558 8.98 4.87 17.14
N GLU A 559 9.55 4.05 18.04
CA GLU A 559 8.81 3.28 19.04
C GLU A 559 8.54 4.13 20.31
N VAL A 560 7.91 5.28 20.12
CA VAL A 560 7.70 6.29 21.17
C VAL A 560 6.24 6.72 21.27
N GLY A 561 5.80 7.04 22.48
CA GLY A 561 4.51 7.66 22.76
C GLY A 561 4.51 9.18 22.63
N LEU A 562 3.42 9.74 22.11
CA LEU A 562 3.22 11.20 22.15
C LEU A 562 3.15 11.74 23.59
N TRP A 563 2.68 10.94 24.55
CA TRP A 563 2.70 11.30 25.97
C TRP A 563 4.14 11.34 26.51
N GLU A 564 5.01 10.42 26.07
CA GLU A 564 6.43 10.42 26.43
C GLU A 564 7.12 11.66 25.86
N ILE A 565 6.89 11.98 24.59
CA ILE A 565 7.44 13.17 23.94
C ILE A 565 7.00 14.43 24.69
N LYS A 566 5.71 14.56 25.02
CA LYS A 566 5.20 15.69 25.80
C LYS A 566 5.87 15.76 27.18
N GLN A 567 6.04 14.63 27.85
CA GLN A 567 6.71 14.58 29.16
C GLN A 567 8.19 14.97 29.07
N TRP A 568 8.91 14.56 28.03
CA TRP A 568 10.36 14.81 27.91
C TRP A 568 10.68 16.21 27.40
N THR A 569 9.86 16.74 26.51
CA THR A 569 10.17 17.95 25.73
C THR A 569 9.24 19.12 26.02
N GLY A 570 8.08 18.86 26.65
CA GLY A 570 7.00 19.84 26.78
C GLY A 570 6.18 20.07 25.50
N VAL A 571 6.61 19.52 24.36
CA VAL A 571 5.95 19.72 23.07
C VAL A 571 4.71 18.82 22.95
N GLY A 572 3.55 19.45 22.82
CA GLY A 572 2.29 18.78 22.47
C GLY A 572 2.02 18.85 20.97
N ILE A 573 1.38 17.83 20.41
CA ILE A 573 1.02 17.77 18.98
C ILE A 573 -0.50 17.90 18.85
N THR A 574 -0.95 18.86 18.05
CA THR A 574 -2.37 19.21 17.90
C THR A 574 -2.92 18.89 16.51
N SER A 575 -2.03 18.80 15.51
CA SER A 575 -2.37 18.54 14.12
C SER A 575 -1.62 17.32 13.59
N PHE A 576 -2.29 16.50 12.79
CA PHE A 576 -1.71 15.32 12.15
C PHE A 576 -1.97 15.33 10.65
N VAL A 577 -0.97 14.89 9.88
CA VAL A 577 -1.06 14.67 8.45
C VAL A 577 -0.83 13.18 8.16
N ASN A 578 -1.83 12.54 7.58
CA ASN A 578 -1.75 11.17 7.10
C ASN A 578 -1.64 11.16 5.58
N PHE A 579 -0.60 10.53 5.07
CA PHE A 579 -0.39 10.35 3.65
C PHE A 579 -0.57 8.86 3.32
N LEU A 580 -1.60 8.54 2.54
CA LEU A 580 -1.98 7.18 2.19
C LEU A 580 -1.71 6.93 0.71
N THR A 581 -0.88 5.96 0.40
CA THR A 581 -0.83 5.37 -0.94
C THR A 581 -1.83 4.22 -0.94
N LEU A 582 -2.91 4.34 -1.73
CA LEU A 582 -3.84 3.22 -1.92
C LEU A 582 -3.10 2.11 -2.68
N PRO A 583 -3.21 0.83 -2.26
CA PRO A 583 -2.65 -0.26 -3.03
C PRO A 583 -3.27 -0.25 -4.44
N ASN A 584 -2.44 -0.41 -5.48
CA ASN A 584 -2.95 -0.71 -6.81
C ASN A 584 -3.80 -1.98 -6.72
N ASP A 585 -4.97 -2.01 -7.35
CA ASP A 585 -5.96 -3.12 -7.35
C ASP A 585 -5.44 -4.48 -7.90
N ASN A 586 -4.13 -4.64 -8.03
CA ASN A 586 -3.44 -5.82 -8.55
C ASN A 586 -3.16 -6.89 -7.48
N ASP A 587 -4.18 -7.30 -6.72
CA ASP A 587 -4.13 -8.62 -6.05
C ASP A 587 -4.66 -9.68 -7.04
N PRO A 588 -3.86 -10.66 -7.46
CA PRO A 588 -4.19 -11.60 -8.55
C PRO A 588 -5.22 -12.68 -8.17
N ILE A 589 -5.92 -12.53 -7.05
CA ILE A 589 -6.98 -13.43 -6.60
C ILE A 589 -8.16 -12.54 -6.26
N GLY A 590 -9.27 -12.68 -7.00
CA GLY A 590 -10.50 -11.95 -6.70
C GLY A 590 -10.92 -12.21 -5.25
N ASN A 591 -10.63 -11.27 -4.35
CA ASN A 591 -11.04 -11.36 -2.97
C ASN A 591 -12.57 -11.28 -2.94
N PRO A 592 -13.28 -12.37 -2.58
CA PRO A 592 -14.74 -12.38 -2.55
C PRO A 592 -15.31 -11.56 -1.39
N ILE A 593 -14.46 -11.04 -0.51
CA ILE A 593 -14.81 -10.06 0.51
C ILE A 593 -14.44 -8.67 -0.01
N THR A 594 -15.46 -7.84 -0.26
CA THR A 594 -15.31 -6.45 -0.69
C THR A 594 -15.79 -5.52 0.41
N VAL A 595 -14.92 -4.62 0.89
CA VAL A 595 -15.34 -3.55 1.79
C VAL A 595 -16.15 -2.53 1.00
N LEU A 596 -17.34 -2.20 1.48
CA LEU A 596 -18.26 -1.28 0.84
C LEU A 596 -17.99 0.15 1.28
N SER A 597 -18.19 1.12 0.38
CA SER A 597 -18.16 2.53 0.76
C SER A 597 -19.48 2.93 1.42
N GLU A 598 -19.48 3.99 2.24
CA GLU A 598 -20.71 4.50 2.89
C GLU A 598 -21.86 4.76 1.90
N ARG A 599 -21.55 5.06 0.63
CA ARG A 599 -22.55 5.31 -0.43
C ARG A 599 -23.22 4.05 -0.96
N ASP A 600 -22.60 2.88 -0.77
CA ASP A 600 -23.12 1.59 -1.24
C ASP A 600 -24.10 0.94 -0.24
N ILE A 601 -24.27 1.56 0.94
CA ILE A 601 -25.11 1.08 2.05
C ILE A 601 -26.58 1.49 1.83
N ASP A 602 -26.85 2.56 1.08
CA ASP A 602 -28.18 3.18 0.92
C ASP A 602 -29.22 2.33 0.15
N ILE A 603 -28.87 1.12 -0.30
CA ILE A 603 -29.80 0.21 -1.01
C ILE A 603 -30.32 -0.91 -0.09
N ALA A 604 -29.75 -1.11 1.09
CA ALA A 604 -30.21 -2.14 2.01
C ALA A 604 -30.23 -1.62 3.46
N VAL A 605 -31.42 -1.64 4.06
CA VAL A 605 -31.73 -1.29 5.46
C VAL A 605 -32.11 0.18 5.69
N ASN A 606 -33.25 0.58 5.10
CA ASN A 606 -34.18 1.47 5.81
C ASN A 606 -34.83 0.66 6.92
N ASP A 607 -34.23 0.65 8.11
CA ASP A 607 -34.89 0.55 9.42
C ASP A 607 -33.81 0.45 10.51
N CYS A 608 -33.99 1.22 11.59
CA CYS A 608 -33.16 1.30 12.80
C CYS A 608 -31.99 2.31 12.81
N ILE A 609 -32.28 3.60 12.59
CA ILE A 609 -31.52 4.68 13.23
C ILE A 609 -32.50 5.52 14.05
N ALA A 610 -32.62 5.20 15.33
CA ALA A 610 -33.19 6.09 16.32
C ALA A 610 -32.28 6.12 17.55
N ASP A 611 -31.97 7.35 17.96
CA ASP A 611 -31.50 7.77 19.28
C ASP A 611 -30.00 7.64 19.62
N LEU A 612 -29.22 8.62 19.14
CA LEU A 612 -27.93 8.99 19.70
C LEU A 612 -28.08 10.26 20.56
N SER A 613 -28.70 10.16 21.74
CA SER A 613 -28.58 11.21 22.74
C SER A 613 -28.63 10.66 24.17
N ARG A 614 -27.48 10.80 24.86
CA ARG A 614 -27.21 10.69 26.32
C ARG A 614 -26.27 9.55 26.71
N VAL A 615 -25.10 9.92 27.23
CA VAL A 615 -24.21 9.06 28.03
C VAL A 615 -23.89 9.81 29.33
N PRO A 616 -23.92 9.17 30.52
CA PRO A 616 -23.64 9.83 31.80
C PRO A 616 -22.14 10.07 32.04
N SER A 617 -21.84 11.07 32.86
CA SER A 617 -20.51 11.49 33.29
C SER A 617 -19.78 10.41 34.11
N TRP A 618 -18.54 10.09 33.73
CA TRP A 618 -17.60 9.32 34.54
C TRP A 618 -16.42 10.23 34.93
N GLU A 619 -16.17 10.37 36.22
CA GLU A 619 -14.98 11.03 36.74
C GLU A 619 -13.88 9.98 36.97
N SER A 620 -12.77 10.07 36.22
CA SER A 620 -11.52 9.39 36.58
C SER A 620 -10.33 10.28 36.21
N ASN A 621 -9.47 10.58 37.19
CA ASN A 621 -8.32 11.49 37.14
C ASN A 621 -7.15 11.01 36.24
N LEU A 622 -7.36 10.85 34.94
CA LEU A 622 -6.29 10.68 33.95
C LEU A 622 -6.03 12.03 33.27
N ARG A 623 -5.10 12.83 33.82
CA ARG A 623 -4.65 14.11 33.24
C ARG A 623 -3.66 13.91 32.08
N ASN A 624 -4.02 13.07 31.10
CA ASN A 624 -3.27 12.97 29.85
C ASN A 624 -4.04 13.73 28.76
N GLU A 625 -3.93 15.06 28.78
CA GLU A 625 -4.49 15.93 27.75
C GLU A 625 -3.69 15.75 26.45
N ILE A 626 -4.21 14.92 25.54
CA ILE A 626 -3.75 14.84 24.16
C ILE A 626 -4.83 15.46 23.27
N PRO A 627 -4.66 16.71 22.79
CA PRO A 627 -5.64 17.33 21.91
C PRO A 627 -5.62 16.65 20.54
N VAL A 628 -6.78 16.18 20.07
CA VAL A 628 -6.98 15.80 18.66
C VAL A 628 -7.79 16.93 18.04
N SER A 629 -7.13 17.99 17.55
CA SER A 629 -7.86 19.12 16.99
C SER A 629 -7.98 19.07 15.47
N HIS A 630 -6.99 18.53 14.74
CA HIS A 630 -7.03 18.51 13.27
C HIS A 630 -6.32 17.29 12.65
N LEU A 631 -7.00 16.56 11.76
CA LEU A 631 -6.44 15.47 10.95
C LEU A 631 -6.63 15.78 9.46
N VAL A 632 -5.52 15.83 8.71
CA VAL A 632 -5.52 15.93 7.25
C VAL A 632 -5.18 14.55 6.68
N VAL A 633 -6.10 13.96 5.92
CA VAL A 633 -5.87 12.68 5.23
C VAL A 633 -5.76 12.94 3.74
N VAL A 634 -4.65 12.53 3.14
CA VAL A 634 -4.37 12.69 1.72
C VAL A 634 -4.16 11.31 1.11
N THR A 635 -4.84 11.05 0.00
CA THR A 635 -4.69 9.81 -0.77
C THR A 635 -3.97 10.15 -2.08
N LYS A 636 -2.95 9.35 -2.43
CA LYS A 636 -2.26 9.44 -3.72
C LYS A 636 -3.10 8.84 -4.83
#